data_AF-A0A3M2F7U0-F1
#
_entry.id   AF-A0A3M2F7U0-F1
#
_cell.length_a   1.000
_cell.length_b   1.000
_cell.length_c   1.000
_cell.angle_alpha   90.00
_cell.angle_beta   90.00
_cell.angle_gamma   90.00
#
_symmetry.space_group_name_H-M   'P 1'
#
loop_
_entity.id
_entity.type
_entity.pdbx_description
1 polymer ?
#
loop_
_entity_poly.entity_id
_entity_poly.type
_entity_poly.pdbx_seq_one_letter_code
_entity_poly.pdbx_strand_id
1 'polypeptide(L)' 'MKNILSVDVEEWFHPEALQERFPRDTWDAQPSRVEQNMDKLLNLFEEKEVTATFFTLG' A
#
# COMPACT_ATOMS: atom_id res chain seq x y z
N MET A 1 7.46 22.49 -14.13
CA MET A 1 7.85 21.49 -13.11
C MET A 1 7.07 20.21 -13.39
N LYS A 2 7.70 19.04 -13.31
CA LYS A 2 7.02 17.74 -13.45
C LYS A 2 6.82 17.19 -12.04
N ASN A 3 5.57 16.92 -11.66
CA ASN A 3 5.27 16.27 -10.39
C ASN A 3 5.66 14.79 -10.49
N ILE A 4 6.17 14.23 -9.39
CA ILE A 4 6.53 12.81 -9.28
C ILE A 4 5.58 12.18 -8.27
N LEU A 5 5.08 10.99 -8.61
CA LEU A 5 4.19 10.20 -7.77
C LEU A 5 4.86 8.88 -7.42
N SER A 6 4.92 8.58 -6.12
CA SER A 6 5.34 7.28 -5.59
C SER A 6 4.29 6.74 -4.64
N VAL A 7 4.25 5.42 -4.49
CA VAL A 7 3.35 4.69 -3.61
C VAL A 7 4.16 3.68 -2.82
N ASP A 8 4.11 3.77 -1.50
CA ASP A 8 4.63 2.74 -0.62
C ASP A 8 3.54 1.69 -0.40
N VAL A 9 3.86 0.43 -0.71
CA VAL A 9 2.93 -0.70 -0.58
C VAL A 9 3.19 -1.35 0.77
N GLU A 10 2.32 -1.02 1.73
CA GLU A 10 2.43 -1.45 3.12
C GLU A 10 1.23 -2.29 3.56
N GLU A 11 1.51 -3.32 4.35
CA GLU A 11 0.55 -4.06 5.18
C GLU A 11 0.56 -3.59 6.65
N TRP A 12 -0.40 -4.05 7.44
CA TRP A 12 -0.63 -3.72 8.87
C TRP A 12 0.60 -3.60 9.78
N PHE A 13 1.64 -4.36 9.49
CA PHE A 13 2.82 -4.49 10.31
C PHE A 13 3.96 -3.51 9.98
N HIS A 14 3.82 -2.72 8.92
CA HIS A 14 4.83 -1.73 8.53
C HIS A 14 4.68 -0.39 9.26
N PRO A 15 3.48 0.24 9.31
CA PRO A 15 3.40 1.60 9.82
C PRO A 15 3.52 1.63 11.34
N GLU A 16 4.50 2.37 11.86
CA GLU A 16 4.67 2.59 13.31
C GLU A 16 3.37 3.13 13.94
N ALA A 17 2.67 4.01 13.23
CA ALA A 17 1.40 4.59 13.64
C ALA A 17 0.26 3.56 13.86
N LEU A 18 0.41 2.34 13.33
CA LEU A 18 -0.58 1.27 13.46
C LEU A 18 -0.21 0.23 14.52
N GLN A 19 1.00 0.28 15.10
CA GLN A 19 1.49 -0.75 16.02
C GLN A 19 0.65 -0.88 17.30
N GLU A 20 0.10 0.21 17.83
CA GLU A 20 -0.77 0.16 19.01
C GLU A 20 -2.10 -0.56 18.72
N ARG A 21 -2.59 -0.48 17.48
CA ARG A 21 -3.88 -1.04 17.07
C ARG A 21 -3.75 -2.46 16.50
N PHE A 22 -2.59 -2.78 15.96
CA PHE A 22 -2.28 -4.07 15.34
C PHE A 22 -1.01 -4.64 15.99
N PRO A 23 -1.14 -5.17 17.22
CA PRO A 23 -0.02 -5.80 17.90
C PRO A 23 0.46 -7.02 17.11
N ARG A 24 1.75 -7.35 17.28
CA ARG A 24 2.46 -8.33 16.44
C ARG A 24 1.82 -9.71 16.37
N ASP A 25 1.24 -10.16 17.47
CA ASP A 25 0.54 -11.44 17.60
C ASP A 25 -0.78 -11.49 16.81
N THR A 26 -1.29 -10.35 16.34
CA THR A 26 -2.53 -10.28 15.54
C THR A 26 -2.31 -10.19 14.03
N TRP A 27 -1.05 -10.05 13.58
CA TRP A 27 -0.74 -9.78 12.17
C TRP A 27 -1.25 -10.85 11.21
N ASP A 28 -1.03 -12.13 11.52
CA ASP A 28 -1.45 -13.26 10.67
C ASP A 28 -2.98 -13.40 10.57
N ALA A 29 -3.72 -12.82 11.51
CA ALA A 29 -5.18 -12.84 11.52
C ALA A 29 -5.79 -11.64 10.76
N GLN A 30 -4.99 -10.64 10.39
CA GLN A 30 -5.50 -9.49 9.68
C GLN A 30 -5.71 -9.82 8.19
N PRO A 31 -6.86 -9.46 7.61
CA PRO A 31 -7.07 -9.63 6.18
C PRO A 31 -6.10 -8.73 5.42
N SER A 32 -5.44 -9.27 4.39
CA SER A 32 -4.60 -8.43 3.54
C SER A 32 -5.45 -7.37 2.83
N ARG A 33 -4.91 -6.16 2.77
CA ARG A 33 -5.54 -5.05 2.04
C ARG A 33 -4.80 -4.72 0.75
N VAL A 34 -3.58 -5.23 0.60
CA VAL A 34 -2.68 -4.87 -0.49
C VAL A 34 -3.31 -5.23 -1.83
N GLU A 35 -3.74 -6.48 -2.02
CA GLU A 35 -4.32 -6.94 -3.29
C GLU A 35 -5.49 -6.05 -3.76
N GLN A 36 -6.52 -5.90 -2.91
CA GLN A 36 -7.70 -5.13 -3.26
C GLN A 36 -7.39 -3.64 -3.55
N ASN A 37 -6.46 -3.04 -2.81
CA ASN A 37 -6.13 -1.63 -2.98
C ASN A 37 -5.21 -1.40 -4.17
N MET A 38 -4.30 -2.34 -4.43
CA MET A 38 -3.42 -2.30 -5.60
C MET A 38 -4.22 -2.41 -6.89
N ASP A 39 -5.19 -3.33 -6.97
CA ASP A 39 -6.07 -3.43 -8.14
C ASP A 39 -6.80 -2.10 -8.40
N LYS A 40 -7.33 -1.47 -7.35
CA LYS A 40 -8.01 -0.16 -7.49
C LYS A 40 -7.07 0.95 -7.95
N LEU A 41 -5.87 1.02 -7.36
CA LEU A 41 -4.88 2.05 -7.70
C LEU A 41 -4.38 1.87 -9.13
N LEU A 42 -4.05 0.64 -9.54
CA LEU A 42 -3.56 0.34 -10.88
C LEU A 42 -4.61 0.65 -11.94
N ASN A 43 -5.87 0.24 -11.72
CA ASN A 43 -6.98 0.58 -12.62
C ASN A 43 -7.18 2.11 -12.74
N LEU A 44 -7.10 2.84 -11.61
CA LEU A 44 -7.22 4.29 -11.62
C LEU A 44 -6.05 4.95 -12.36
N PHE A 45 -4.83 4.45 -12.17
CA PHE A 45 -3.64 5.00 -12.83
C PHE A 45 -3.68 4.74 -14.34
N GLU A 46 -4.16 3.56 -14.75
CA GLU A 46 -4.41 3.24 -16.15
C GLU A 46 -5.45 4.19 -16.77
N GLU A 47 -6.61 4.37 -16.13
CA GLU A 47 -7.68 5.27 -16.61
C GLU A 47 -7.19 6.73 -16.80
N LYS A 48 -6.24 7.16 -15.98
CA LYS A 48 -5.69 8.52 -16.00
C LYS A 48 -4.37 8.65 -16.76
N GLU A 49 -3.87 7.57 -17.36
CA GLU A 49 -2.56 7.52 -18.01
C GLU A 49 -1.41 8.03 -17.11
N VAL A 50 -1.49 7.71 -15.81
CA VAL A 50 -0.53 8.14 -14.79
C VAL A 50 0.54 7.07 -14.59
N THR A 51 1.80 7.46 -14.63
CA THR A 51 2.93 6.63 -14.22
C THR A 51 3.35 6.98 -12.80
N ALA A 52 3.53 5.97 -11.95
CA ALA A 52 4.04 6.10 -10.59
C ALA A 52 5.09 5.02 -10.28
N THR A 53 5.92 5.27 -9.26
CA THR A 53 6.87 4.27 -8.75
C THR A 53 6.31 3.61 -7.50
N PHE A 54 6.29 2.28 -7.46
CA PHE A 54 5.78 1.50 -6.32
C PHE A 54 6.94 0.86 -5.57
N PHE A 55 7.00 1.07 -4.26
CA PHE A 55 7.98 0.44 -3.37
C PHE A 55 7.29 -0.67 -2.59
N THR A 56 7.91 -1.85 -2.54
CA THR A 56 7.43 -3.03 -1.81
C THR A 56 8.58 -3.57 -0.95
N LEU A 57 8.22 -4.23 0.16
CA LEU A 57 9.17 -4.98 0.97
C LEU A 57 9.08 -6.47 0.59
N GLY A 58 10.22 -7.12 0.45
CA GLY A 58 10.36 -8.52 0.02
C GLY A 58 10.70 -9.47 1.15
#